data_AF-A0A9K3KTE7-F1
#
_entry.id   AF-A0A9K3KTE7-F1
#
_cell.length_a   1.000
_cell.length_b   1.000
_cell.length_c   1.000
_cell.angle_alpha   90.00
_cell.angle_beta   90.00
_cell.angle_gamma   90.00
#
_symmetry.space_group_name_H-M   'P 1'
#
loop_
_entity.id
_entity.type
_entity.pdbx_description
1 polymer ?
#
loop_
_entity_poly.entity_id
_entity_poly.type
_entity_poly.pdbx_seq_one_letter_code
_entity_poly.pdbx_strand_id
1 'polypeptide(L)'
;MTNEIGKLFSPLFVSTGQRQRSRRRIVRFCASIAVQALLFQHTCHGLQPTGYKASNSSSSSSCVNPDATRILNHDDLLHTIHKGRVYQHDNFLTETQVKHLLDEIETLREDGKFITKGLSNTANQVQQFSVRQDRSICPVPWFVDALQTQTPSVDEREGIPAKLQQLQLELSMLLDRPTMADPSLNHECYFSLSNVGSFLPRHMDERHEELKGAQGWLLLSRRSLSWLIYLSEPADWDVEKNGGALRTFPQHEIATAAAATTTTASFDTSTHEGNLQVGWIQSESDDDGDKTNPSKPVYLDSFHRPPGSGQEPYCVMYTIQRQGRKEFVTKPWLTEVVQGMTIPEFLKACAEHDAAAGSPDQLLLFVSTRHARRFHLIEDRQAWEDGQLPKGSVVEDIAPVRGRLVVFDSVQLPHEVREIKSGTRRALAGWFHEKTQELQL
;
A
#
# COMPACT_ATOMS: atom_id res chain seq x y z
N MET A 1 -15.35 -2.64 30.12
CA MET A 1 -14.21 -2.02 29.40
C MET A 1 -14.57 -0.64 28.83
N THR A 2 -15.70 -0.49 28.13
CA THR A 2 -16.14 0.80 27.54
C THR A 2 -16.27 1.97 28.54
N ASN A 3 -16.66 1.73 29.79
CA ASN A 3 -16.81 2.78 30.80
C ASN A 3 -15.49 3.27 31.43
N GLU A 4 -14.40 2.50 31.37
CA GLU A 4 -13.09 2.89 31.94
C GLU A 4 -12.28 3.69 30.92
N ILE A 5 -12.23 3.20 29.66
CA ILE A 5 -11.62 3.90 28.53
C ILE A 5 -12.27 5.28 28.34
N GLY A 6 -13.60 5.35 28.40
CA GLY A 6 -14.32 6.62 28.29
C GLY A 6 -13.96 7.65 29.37
N LYS A 7 -13.57 7.22 30.59
CA LYS A 7 -13.20 8.14 31.68
C LYS A 7 -11.81 8.76 31.49
N LEU A 8 -10.86 8.01 30.94
CA LEU A 8 -9.51 8.52 30.66
C LEU A 8 -9.51 9.61 29.58
N PHE A 9 -10.45 9.53 28.63
CA PHE A 9 -10.61 10.53 27.56
C PHE A 9 -11.75 11.55 27.83
N SER A 10 -12.36 11.52 29.01
CA SER A 10 -13.49 12.40 29.38
C SER A 10 -13.18 13.89 29.55
N PRO A 11 -11.96 14.40 29.82
CA PRO A 11 -11.80 15.85 29.97
C PRO A 11 -11.96 16.63 28.65
N LEU A 12 -12.20 15.95 27.51
CA LEU A 12 -12.36 16.58 26.20
C LEU A 12 -13.80 16.69 25.67
N PHE A 13 -14.85 16.12 26.29
CA PHE A 13 -16.19 16.13 25.68
C PHE A 13 -17.40 16.26 26.63
N VAL A 14 -18.36 17.07 26.18
CA VAL A 14 -19.63 17.45 26.83
C VAL A 14 -20.73 16.39 26.62
N SER A 15 -21.34 15.97 27.72
CA SER A 15 -22.68 15.38 27.95
C SER A 15 -23.30 14.41 26.91
N THR A 16 -23.42 13.16 27.34
CA THR A 16 -24.05 12.00 26.70
C THR A 16 -25.58 12.08 26.63
N GLY A 17 -26.15 12.33 25.43
CA GLY A 17 -27.59 12.23 25.17
C GLY A 17 -28.01 11.56 23.85
N GLN A 18 -27.08 11.05 23.03
CA GLN A 18 -27.35 10.65 21.63
C GLN A 18 -27.09 9.16 21.29
N ARG A 19 -26.99 8.27 22.26
CA ARG A 19 -26.48 6.90 22.07
C ARG A 19 -27.33 5.92 21.25
N GLN A 20 -28.60 6.18 20.91
CA GLN A 20 -29.43 5.23 20.15
C GLN A 20 -29.76 5.62 18.70
N ARG A 21 -29.44 6.85 18.25
CA ARG A 21 -29.79 7.31 16.89
C ARG A 21 -28.70 7.05 15.82
N SER A 22 -27.48 6.63 16.20
CA SER A 22 -26.39 6.40 15.24
C SER A 22 -26.48 5.05 14.49
N ARG A 23 -27.05 4.01 15.12
CA ARG A 23 -27.10 2.63 14.58
C ARG A 23 -27.83 2.48 13.24
N ARG A 24 -28.85 3.31 12.96
CA ARG A 24 -29.56 3.32 11.67
C ARG A 24 -28.95 4.29 10.64
N ARG A 25 -28.02 5.16 11.04
CA ARG A 25 -27.41 6.15 10.16
C ARG A 25 -26.23 5.58 9.40
N ILE A 26 -25.39 4.73 10.00
CA ILE A 26 -24.20 4.19 9.31
C ILE A 26 -24.61 3.26 8.16
N VAL A 27 -25.53 2.33 8.38
CA VAL A 27 -26.03 1.44 7.30
C VAL A 27 -26.76 2.22 6.19
N ARG A 28 -27.55 3.25 6.54
CA ARG A 28 -28.22 4.12 5.54
C ARG A 28 -27.27 5.10 4.84
N PHE A 29 -26.21 5.53 5.50
CA PHE A 29 -25.19 6.44 4.97
C PHE A 29 -24.26 5.69 4.01
N CYS A 30 -23.79 4.48 4.36
CA CYS A 30 -23.03 3.62 3.46
C CYS A 30 -23.86 3.21 2.23
N ALA A 31 -25.14 2.88 2.39
CA ALA A 31 -26.03 2.59 1.25
C ALA A 31 -26.27 3.82 0.35
N SER A 32 -26.44 5.02 0.93
CA SER A 32 -26.65 6.26 0.15
C SER A 32 -25.37 6.74 -0.55
N ILE A 33 -24.19 6.48 0.03
CA ILE A 33 -22.89 6.86 -0.56
C ILE A 33 -22.46 5.86 -1.63
N ALA A 34 -22.70 4.56 -1.45
CA ALA A 34 -22.45 3.56 -2.49
C ALA A 34 -23.21 3.89 -3.79
N VAL A 35 -24.46 4.39 -3.68
CA VAL A 35 -25.24 4.88 -4.82
C VAL A 35 -24.65 6.14 -5.47
N GLN A 36 -24.05 7.05 -4.70
CA GLN A 36 -23.39 8.24 -5.26
C GLN A 36 -22.00 7.96 -5.86
N ALA A 37 -21.24 7.02 -5.29
CA ALA A 37 -19.95 6.60 -5.84
C ALA A 37 -20.09 5.89 -7.19
N LEU A 38 -21.14 5.06 -7.35
CA LEU A 38 -21.52 4.47 -8.64
C LEU A 38 -21.86 5.53 -9.70
N LEU A 39 -22.45 6.67 -9.31
CA LEU A 39 -22.78 7.76 -10.24
C LEU A 39 -21.56 8.59 -10.68
N PHE A 40 -20.50 8.65 -9.87
CA PHE A 40 -19.25 9.36 -10.20
C PHE A 40 -18.31 8.54 -11.09
N GLN A 41 -18.33 7.21 -11.04
CA GLN A 41 -17.54 6.36 -11.96
C GLN A 41 -17.97 6.52 -13.43
N HIS A 42 -19.20 6.99 -13.70
CA HIS A 42 -19.69 7.21 -15.04
C HIS A 42 -19.23 8.51 -15.72
N THR A 43 -18.50 9.40 -15.03
CA THR A 43 -18.09 10.71 -15.60
C THR A 43 -16.75 10.70 -16.34
N CYS A 44 -16.05 9.55 -16.42
CA CYS A 44 -14.72 9.45 -17.07
C CYS A 44 -14.71 8.72 -18.43
N HIS A 45 -15.88 8.37 -18.99
CA HIS A 45 -15.96 7.77 -20.33
C HIS A 45 -16.23 8.83 -21.39
N GLY A 46 -15.16 9.41 -21.92
CA GLY A 46 -15.23 10.28 -23.08
C GLY A 46 -13.91 10.26 -23.82
N LEU A 47 -13.71 9.24 -24.65
CA LEU A 47 -12.92 9.20 -25.89
C LEU A 47 -12.88 7.72 -26.36
N GLN A 48 -13.74 7.35 -27.32
CA GLN A 48 -13.68 6.03 -27.99
C GLN A 48 -12.72 6.10 -29.18
N PRO A 49 -11.78 5.15 -29.35
CA PRO A 49 -11.07 4.98 -30.61
C PRO A 49 -11.91 4.15 -31.60
N THR A 50 -11.88 4.56 -32.86
CA THR A 50 -12.58 3.92 -33.97
C THR A 50 -11.85 2.69 -34.51
N GLY A 51 -12.49 1.52 -34.36
CA GLY A 51 -12.57 0.40 -35.32
C GLY A 51 -11.30 -0.16 -35.96
N TYR A 52 -10.83 -1.31 -35.44
CA TYR A 52 -9.96 -2.25 -36.18
C TYR A 52 -10.69 -3.58 -36.44
N LYS A 53 -10.63 -4.05 -37.70
CA LYS A 53 -11.17 -5.35 -38.13
C LYS A 53 -10.11 -6.42 -37.96
N ALA A 54 -10.39 -7.43 -37.15
CA ALA A 54 -9.57 -8.62 -37.00
C ALA A 54 -9.74 -9.57 -38.21
N SER A 55 -8.63 -10.07 -38.75
CA SER A 55 -8.57 -11.14 -39.74
C SER A 55 -8.20 -12.47 -39.06
N ASN A 56 -8.95 -13.52 -39.39
CA ASN A 56 -8.72 -14.87 -38.88
C ASN A 56 -7.50 -15.50 -39.57
N SER A 57 -6.47 -15.87 -38.80
CA SER A 57 -5.37 -16.71 -39.26
C SER A 57 -5.25 -17.98 -38.40
N SER A 58 -5.01 -19.10 -39.07
CA SER A 58 -4.92 -20.43 -38.49
C SER A 58 -3.51 -20.68 -37.91
N SER A 59 -3.39 -20.83 -36.60
CA SER A 59 -2.11 -20.98 -35.90
C SER A 59 -1.65 -22.43 -35.79
N SER A 60 -0.46 -22.71 -36.32
CA SER A 60 0.33 -23.92 -36.04
C SER A 60 0.92 -23.88 -34.62
N SER A 61 0.66 -24.92 -33.83
CA SER A 61 1.17 -25.06 -32.46
C SER A 61 2.65 -25.45 -32.47
N SER A 62 3.54 -24.48 -32.20
CA SER A 62 4.93 -24.74 -31.85
C SER A 62 5.07 -24.76 -30.32
N CYS A 63 5.79 -25.74 -29.79
CA CYS A 63 6.10 -25.86 -28.37
C CYS A 63 7.03 -24.72 -27.91
N VAL A 64 6.44 -23.64 -27.42
CA VAL A 64 7.16 -22.50 -26.83
C VAL A 64 7.79 -22.94 -25.51
N ASN A 65 9.08 -22.70 -25.35
CA ASN A 65 9.80 -22.92 -24.10
C ASN A 65 9.14 -22.06 -22.99
N PRO A 66 8.59 -22.65 -21.91
CA PRO A 66 7.90 -21.90 -20.85
C PRO A 66 8.81 -20.89 -20.12
N ASP A 67 10.13 -20.98 -20.26
CA ASP A 67 11.05 -20.01 -19.66
C ASP A 67 11.24 -18.75 -20.52
N ALA A 68 10.96 -18.81 -21.83
CA ALA A 68 11.09 -17.66 -22.73
C ALA A 68 10.02 -16.59 -22.50
N THR A 69 9.00 -16.88 -21.69
CA THR A 69 7.94 -15.93 -21.40
C THR A 69 8.21 -15.08 -20.16
N ARG A 70 9.08 -15.46 -19.22
CA ARG A 70 9.19 -14.73 -17.94
C ARG A 70 9.79 -13.34 -18.13
N ILE A 71 9.12 -12.31 -17.62
CA ILE A 71 9.66 -10.93 -17.62
C ILE A 71 10.29 -10.52 -16.29
N LEU A 72 10.19 -11.35 -15.25
CA LEU A 72 10.74 -11.11 -13.91
C LEU A 72 11.67 -12.23 -13.44
N ASN A 73 12.59 -11.89 -12.54
CA ASN A 73 13.31 -12.88 -11.75
C ASN A 73 12.44 -13.28 -10.55
N HIS A 74 11.77 -14.44 -10.65
CA HIS A 74 10.75 -14.87 -9.68
C HIS A 74 11.31 -15.05 -8.26
N ASP A 75 12.47 -15.69 -8.11
CA ASP A 75 13.06 -15.98 -6.79
C ASP A 75 13.49 -14.70 -6.08
N ASP A 76 14.15 -13.79 -6.80
CA ASP A 76 14.59 -12.50 -6.27
C ASP A 76 13.39 -11.61 -5.90
N LEU A 77 12.35 -11.62 -6.73
CA LEU A 77 11.11 -10.91 -6.45
C LEU A 77 10.43 -11.39 -5.17
N LEU A 78 10.19 -12.70 -5.06
CA LEU A 78 9.55 -13.27 -3.87
C LEU A 78 10.38 -13.01 -2.62
N HIS A 79 11.69 -13.24 -2.71
CA HIS A 79 12.61 -13.00 -1.60
C HIS A 79 12.58 -11.54 -1.13
N THR A 80 12.59 -10.60 -2.07
CA THR A 80 12.64 -9.17 -1.78
C THR A 80 11.31 -8.64 -1.24
N ILE A 81 10.19 -8.99 -1.88
CA ILE A 81 8.85 -8.53 -1.46
C ILE A 81 8.46 -9.12 -0.09
N HIS A 82 8.72 -10.40 0.19
CA HIS A 82 8.44 -10.98 1.51
C HIS A 82 9.33 -10.42 2.64
N LYS A 83 10.45 -9.80 2.29
CA LYS A 83 11.27 -9.03 3.23
C LYS A 83 10.80 -7.59 3.39
N GLY A 84 9.64 -7.23 2.83
CA GLY A 84 9.10 -5.87 2.86
C GLY A 84 10.01 -4.86 2.15
N ARG A 85 10.82 -5.29 1.18
CA ARG A 85 11.79 -4.46 0.45
C ARG A 85 11.30 -4.15 -0.96
N VAL A 86 12.04 -3.32 -1.68
CA VAL A 86 11.74 -2.96 -3.07
C VAL A 86 12.48 -3.88 -4.03
N TYR A 87 11.72 -4.63 -4.82
CA TYR A 87 12.28 -5.38 -5.94
C TYR A 87 12.64 -4.42 -7.08
N GLN A 88 13.84 -4.60 -7.64
CA GLN A 88 14.38 -3.79 -8.73
C GLN A 88 14.69 -4.68 -9.94
N HIS A 89 14.23 -4.28 -11.12
CA HIS A 89 14.54 -4.98 -12.37
C HIS A 89 15.11 -3.99 -13.38
N ASP A 90 16.43 -4.05 -13.56
CA ASP A 90 17.16 -3.21 -14.51
C ASP A 90 16.79 -3.53 -15.95
N ASN A 91 16.82 -2.51 -16.82
CA ASN A 91 16.52 -2.64 -18.25
C ASN A 91 15.16 -3.29 -18.52
N PHE A 92 14.18 -3.06 -17.64
CA PHE A 92 12.82 -3.55 -17.84
C PHE A 92 12.21 -2.99 -19.12
N LEU A 93 12.46 -1.72 -19.45
CA LEU A 93 12.17 -1.19 -20.78
C LEU A 93 13.45 -1.03 -21.59
N THR A 94 13.35 -1.30 -22.89
CA THR A 94 14.42 -0.98 -23.84
C THR A 94 14.49 0.54 -24.07
N GLU A 95 15.64 1.05 -24.54
CA GLU A 95 15.77 2.48 -24.88
C GLU A 95 14.74 2.93 -25.94
N THR A 96 14.38 2.06 -26.89
CA THR A 96 13.33 2.34 -27.87
C THR A 96 11.97 2.55 -27.21
N GLN A 97 11.60 1.67 -26.26
CA GLN A 97 10.36 1.79 -25.49
C GLN A 97 10.37 3.03 -24.57
N VAL A 98 11.50 3.31 -23.92
CA VAL A 98 11.67 4.51 -23.10
C VAL A 98 11.48 5.77 -23.95
N LYS A 99 12.12 5.84 -25.12
CA LYS A 99 11.96 6.97 -26.04
C LYS A 99 10.50 7.16 -26.45
N HIS A 100 9.81 6.08 -26.80
CA HIS A 100 8.39 6.13 -27.15
C HIS A 100 7.53 6.75 -26.03
N LEU A 101 7.76 6.34 -24.77
CA LEU A 101 7.05 6.93 -23.61
C LEU A 101 7.42 8.40 -23.37
N LEU A 102 8.68 8.78 -23.60
CA LEU A 102 9.11 10.18 -23.47
C LEU A 102 8.42 11.05 -24.52
N ASP A 103 8.36 10.60 -25.78
CA ASP A 103 7.66 11.31 -26.86
C ASP A 103 6.15 11.45 -26.56
N GLU A 104 5.53 10.41 -26.01
CA GLU A 104 4.12 10.44 -25.55
C GLU A 104 3.91 11.42 -24.40
N ILE A 105 4.79 11.43 -23.39
CA ILE A 105 4.77 12.39 -22.28
C ILE A 105 4.84 13.82 -22.80
N GLU A 106 5.73 14.11 -23.74
CA GLU A 106 5.87 15.46 -24.30
C GLU A 106 4.61 15.87 -25.06
N THR A 107 4.03 14.98 -25.85
CA THR A 107 2.76 15.23 -26.56
C THR A 107 1.64 15.55 -25.57
N LEU A 108 1.46 14.73 -24.53
CA LEU A 108 0.44 14.94 -23.50
C LEU A 108 0.65 16.23 -22.68
N ARG A 109 1.91 16.64 -22.52
CA ARG A 109 2.28 17.89 -21.87
C ARG A 109 1.94 19.10 -22.73
N GLU A 110 2.26 19.07 -24.02
CA GLU A 110 1.88 20.10 -24.99
C GLU A 110 0.35 20.24 -25.10
N ASP A 111 -0.36 19.12 -25.03
CA ASP A 111 -1.82 19.05 -25.00
C ASP A 111 -2.46 19.49 -23.66
N GLY A 112 -1.64 19.85 -22.66
CA GLY A 112 -2.11 20.32 -21.35
C GLY A 112 -2.86 19.27 -20.54
N LYS A 113 -2.57 17.97 -20.74
CA LYS A 113 -3.24 16.86 -20.04
C LYS A 113 -2.71 16.64 -18.62
N PHE A 114 -1.52 17.17 -18.31
CA PHE A 114 -0.94 17.06 -16.98
C PHE A 114 -1.64 17.94 -15.97
N ILE A 115 -1.89 17.38 -14.79
CA ILE A 115 -2.48 18.06 -13.65
C ILE A 115 -1.44 18.13 -12.53
N THR A 116 -1.21 19.33 -11.99
CA THR A 116 -0.38 19.50 -10.80
C THR A 116 -1.12 18.95 -9.58
N LYS A 117 -0.53 17.96 -8.91
CA LYS A 117 -1.02 17.44 -7.64
C LYS A 117 -0.01 17.80 -6.55
N GLY A 118 -0.35 18.77 -5.71
CA GLY A 118 0.35 18.93 -4.44
C GLY A 118 0.09 17.70 -3.58
N LEU A 119 1.16 17.00 -3.22
CA LEU A 119 1.13 15.83 -2.35
C LEU A 119 1.67 16.15 -0.96
N SER A 120 2.25 17.33 -0.79
CA SER A 120 2.71 17.79 0.51
C SER A 120 1.48 18.02 1.38
N ASN A 121 1.45 17.45 2.58
CA ASN A 121 0.53 17.67 3.70
C ASN A 121 -0.69 18.61 3.51
N THR A 122 -1.79 18.07 2.99
CA THR A 122 -3.13 18.70 2.99
C THR A 122 -3.73 18.91 4.39
N ALA A 123 -3.03 18.55 5.46
CA ALA A 123 -3.47 18.76 6.83
C ALA A 123 -3.55 20.27 7.21
N ASN A 124 -2.78 21.13 6.54
CA ASN A 124 -2.81 22.57 6.77
C ASN A 124 -3.64 23.26 5.66
N GLN A 125 -4.82 23.76 6.02
CA GLN A 125 -5.91 24.22 5.13
C GLN A 125 -5.60 25.39 4.17
N VAL A 126 -4.35 25.85 4.04
CA VAL A 126 -3.98 26.93 3.12
C VAL A 126 -2.71 26.54 2.37
N GLN A 127 -2.81 25.50 1.55
CA GLN A 127 -1.69 25.11 0.71
C GLN A 127 -1.80 25.78 -0.66
N GLN A 128 -0.88 26.72 -0.91
CA GLN A 128 -0.67 27.26 -2.24
C GLN A 128 0.14 26.23 -3.03
N PHE A 129 -0.46 25.64 -4.06
CA PHE A 129 0.25 24.76 -4.98
C PHE A 129 1.39 25.55 -5.65
N SER A 130 2.61 25.05 -5.51
CA SER A 130 3.79 25.59 -6.16
C SER A 130 4.00 24.83 -7.45
N VAL A 131 3.57 25.40 -8.58
CA VAL A 131 3.78 24.81 -9.92
C VAL A 131 5.24 24.39 -10.17
N ARG A 132 6.20 25.06 -9.50
CA ARG A 132 7.63 24.75 -9.61
C ARG A 132 8.06 23.54 -8.80
N GLN A 133 7.48 23.32 -7.62
CA GLN A 133 7.92 22.29 -6.67
C GLN A 133 6.99 21.09 -6.63
N ASP A 134 5.73 21.24 -7.05
CA ASP A 134 4.75 20.18 -7.02
C ASP A 134 4.91 19.23 -8.20
N ARG A 135 4.55 17.97 -7.95
CA ARG A 135 4.51 16.91 -8.95
C ARG A 135 3.37 17.14 -9.92
N SER A 136 3.61 16.94 -11.20
CA SER A 136 2.55 16.83 -12.21
C SER A 136 2.30 15.37 -12.56
N ILE A 137 1.04 15.00 -12.75
CA ILE A 137 0.65 13.66 -13.19
C ILE A 137 -0.28 13.71 -14.40
N CYS A 138 -0.27 12.67 -15.21
CA CYS A 138 -1.22 12.45 -16.30
C CYS A 138 -1.63 10.98 -16.33
N PRO A 139 -2.91 10.62 -16.14
CA PRO A 139 -3.37 9.24 -16.35
C PRO A 139 -2.99 8.72 -17.73
N VAL A 140 -2.62 7.45 -17.81
CA VAL A 140 -2.21 6.81 -19.07
C VAL A 140 -3.45 6.33 -19.81
N PRO A 141 -3.79 6.88 -20.98
CA PRO A 141 -5.10 6.70 -21.61
C PRO A 141 -5.36 5.27 -22.07
N TRP A 142 -4.32 4.54 -22.46
CA TRP A 142 -4.42 3.17 -22.99
C TRP A 142 -4.39 2.08 -21.92
N PHE A 143 -4.12 2.40 -20.65
CA PHE A 143 -3.83 1.39 -19.63
C PHE A 143 -5.02 0.49 -19.30
N VAL A 144 -6.22 1.05 -19.15
CA VAL A 144 -7.42 0.28 -18.81
C VAL A 144 -7.73 -0.74 -19.91
N ASP A 145 -7.67 -0.32 -21.17
CA ASP A 145 -7.90 -1.18 -22.33
C ASP A 145 -6.84 -2.29 -22.43
N ALA A 146 -5.59 -1.97 -22.07
CA ALA A 146 -4.49 -2.94 -22.05
C ALA A 146 -4.76 -4.10 -21.08
N LEU A 147 -5.32 -3.82 -19.89
CA LEU A 147 -5.63 -4.88 -18.92
C LEU A 147 -6.81 -5.76 -19.35
N GLN A 148 -7.75 -5.21 -20.13
CA GLN A 148 -8.95 -5.94 -20.59
C GLN A 148 -8.70 -6.85 -21.79
N THR A 149 -7.62 -6.65 -22.52
CA THR A 149 -7.33 -7.39 -23.77
C THR A 149 -6.85 -8.81 -23.45
N GLN A 150 -7.66 -9.83 -23.72
CA GLN A 150 -7.41 -11.20 -23.22
C GLN A 150 -6.19 -11.91 -23.82
N THR A 151 -5.63 -11.45 -24.96
CA THR A 151 -4.35 -11.94 -25.46
C THR A 151 -3.77 -10.95 -26.48
N PRO A 152 -2.63 -10.30 -26.20
CA PRO A 152 -1.93 -9.52 -27.21
C PRO A 152 -1.44 -10.45 -28.34
N SER A 153 -1.54 -9.97 -29.58
CA SER A 153 -0.96 -10.68 -30.73
C SER A 153 0.57 -10.85 -30.55
N VAL A 154 1.20 -11.79 -31.26
CA VAL A 154 2.65 -12.07 -31.09
C VAL A 154 3.48 -10.81 -31.33
N ASP A 155 3.09 -9.97 -32.30
CA ASP A 155 3.76 -8.70 -32.62
C ASP A 155 3.50 -7.62 -31.55
N GLU A 156 2.38 -7.70 -30.81
CA GLU A 156 2.05 -6.80 -29.71
C GLU A 156 2.74 -7.14 -28.39
N ARG A 157 3.31 -8.36 -28.26
CA ARG A 157 3.99 -8.80 -27.02
C ARG A 157 5.24 -8.00 -26.69
N GLU A 158 5.83 -7.33 -27.68
CA GLU A 158 6.94 -6.39 -27.47
C GLU A 158 6.46 -4.99 -27.04
N GLY A 159 5.15 -4.74 -27.06
CA GLY A 159 4.55 -3.48 -26.64
C GLY A 159 4.56 -3.29 -25.13
N ILE A 160 4.70 -2.03 -24.70
CA ILE A 160 4.62 -1.63 -23.28
C ILE A 160 3.28 -2.06 -22.63
N PRO A 161 2.10 -1.92 -23.29
CA PRO A 161 0.84 -2.35 -22.71
C PRO A 161 0.80 -3.85 -22.38
N ALA A 162 1.20 -4.71 -23.33
CA ALA A 162 1.27 -6.16 -23.14
C ALA A 162 2.23 -6.54 -22.00
N LYS A 163 3.39 -5.85 -21.93
CA LYS A 163 4.38 -6.08 -20.87
C LYS A 163 3.86 -5.72 -19.47
N LEU A 164 3.07 -4.65 -19.34
CA LEU A 164 2.44 -4.27 -18.07
C LEU A 164 1.31 -5.22 -17.65
N GLN A 165 0.51 -5.69 -18.60
CA GLN A 165 -0.49 -6.73 -18.33
C GLN A 165 0.18 -8.01 -17.86
N GLN A 166 1.26 -8.43 -18.54
CA GLN A 166 2.03 -9.59 -18.13
C GLN A 166 2.65 -9.40 -16.74
N LEU A 167 3.17 -8.21 -16.44
CA LEU A 167 3.68 -7.86 -15.10
C LEU A 167 2.61 -8.09 -14.03
N GLN A 168 1.38 -7.61 -14.25
CA GLN A 168 0.26 -7.83 -13.34
C GLN A 168 -0.03 -9.31 -13.11
N LEU A 169 -0.12 -10.10 -14.18
CA LEU A 169 -0.45 -11.53 -14.12
C LEU A 169 0.65 -12.33 -13.41
N GLU A 170 1.92 -12.08 -13.75
CA GLU A 170 3.05 -12.73 -13.07
C GLU A 170 3.09 -12.37 -11.59
N LEU A 171 2.92 -11.09 -11.23
CA LEU A 171 2.88 -10.65 -9.83
C LEU A 171 1.71 -11.28 -9.06
N SER A 172 0.53 -11.35 -9.67
CA SER A 172 -0.69 -11.92 -9.08
C SER A 172 -0.50 -13.39 -8.74
N MET A 173 0.08 -14.15 -9.67
CA MET A 173 0.38 -15.56 -9.50
C MET A 173 1.50 -15.80 -8.47
N LEU A 174 2.62 -15.08 -8.58
CA LEU A 174 3.79 -15.32 -7.72
C LEU A 174 3.50 -15.01 -6.26
N LEU A 175 2.80 -13.90 -5.99
CA LEU A 175 2.51 -13.44 -4.64
C LEU A 175 1.22 -14.04 -4.07
N ASP A 176 0.59 -14.99 -4.77
CA ASP A 176 -0.68 -15.62 -4.40
C ASP A 176 -1.81 -14.60 -4.13
N ARG A 177 -1.95 -13.61 -5.03
CA ARG A 177 -2.96 -12.54 -4.98
C ARG A 177 -3.87 -12.61 -6.20
N PRO A 178 -4.72 -13.64 -6.33
CA PRO A 178 -5.45 -13.92 -7.56
C PRO A 178 -6.44 -12.82 -7.95
N THR A 179 -6.99 -12.08 -6.98
CA THR A 179 -7.92 -10.97 -7.29
C THR A 179 -7.22 -9.79 -7.97
N MET A 180 -5.89 -9.70 -7.85
CA MET A 180 -5.10 -8.64 -8.51
C MET A 180 -5.08 -8.76 -10.04
N ALA A 181 -5.39 -9.95 -10.58
CA ALA A 181 -5.53 -10.18 -12.01
C ALA A 181 -6.91 -9.77 -12.57
N ASP A 182 -7.84 -9.29 -11.74
CA ASP A 182 -9.19 -8.90 -12.16
C ASP A 182 -9.17 -7.50 -12.82
N PRO A 183 -9.31 -7.39 -14.16
CA PRO A 183 -9.18 -6.12 -14.86
C PRO A 183 -10.32 -5.14 -14.57
N SER A 184 -11.36 -5.56 -13.83
CA SER A 184 -12.47 -4.69 -13.41
C SER A 184 -12.16 -3.87 -12.15
N LEU A 185 -11.04 -4.15 -11.46
CA LEU A 185 -10.62 -3.36 -10.31
C LEU A 185 -10.05 -2.01 -10.74
N ASN A 186 -9.91 -1.09 -9.78
CA ASN A 186 -9.47 0.28 -10.02
C ASN A 186 -7.94 0.38 -10.22
N HIS A 187 -7.34 -0.48 -11.06
CA HIS A 187 -5.92 -0.41 -11.36
C HIS A 187 -5.54 1.00 -11.86
N GLU A 188 -4.44 1.52 -11.33
CA GLU A 188 -4.00 2.89 -11.61
C GLU A 188 -2.72 2.86 -12.44
N CYS A 189 -2.62 3.75 -13.43
CA CYS A 189 -1.40 3.99 -14.20
C CYS A 189 -1.36 5.44 -14.68
N TYR A 190 -0.24 6.12 -14.44
CA TYR A 190 -0.06 7.52 -14.77
C TYR A 190 1.41 7.84 -15.05
N PHE A 191 1.63 8.82 -15.92
CA PHE A 191 2.90 9.51 -16.04
C PHE A 191 3.08 10.45 -14.86
N SER A 192 4.29 10.49 -14.31
CA SER A 192 4.67 11.36 -13.22
C SER A 192 5.90 12.18 -13.58
N LEU A 193 5.81 13.50 -13.40
CA LEU A 193 6.88 14.46 -13.63
C LEU A 193 7.18 15.21 -12.33
N SER A 194 8.44 15.21 -11.92
CA SER A 194 8.93 15.94 -10.74
C SER A 194 10.17 16.75 -11.12
N ASN A 195 10.14 18.05 -10.84
CA ASN A 195 11.19 18.99 -11.20
C ASN A 195 12.16 19.21 -10.03
N VAL A 196 13.22 19.98 -10.27
CA VAL A 196 14.14 20.42 -9.20
C VAL A 196 13.36 21.09 -8.06
N GLY A 197 13.66 20.67 -6.83
CA GLY A 197 12.98 21.09 -5.60
C GLY A 197 11.74 20.26 -5.25
N SER A 198 11.26 19.38 -6.15
CA SER A 198 10.17 18.45 -5.81
C SER A 198 10.66 17.37 -4.86
N PHE A 199 9.83 17.05 -3.87
CA PHE A 199 9.98 15.91 -2.96
C PHE A 199 8.60 15.37 -2.59
N LEU A 200 8.55 14.16 -2.04
CA LEU A 200 7.32 13.55 -1.52
C LEU A 200 7.59 13.13 -0.08
N PRO A 201 6.89 13.71 0.93
CA PRO A 201 7.09 13.32 2.32
C PRO A 201 6.79 11.83 2.55
N ARG A 202 7.23 11.34 3.71
CA ARG A 202 7.03 9.95 4.08
C ARG A 202 5.56 9.59 4.17
N HIS A 203 5.19 8.49 3.55
CA HIS A 203 3.83 7.99 3.51
C HIS A 203 3.79 6.46 3.34
N MET A 204 2.58 5.92 3.45
CA MET A 204 2.18 4.60 2.99
C MET A 204 1.24 4.78 1.80
N ASP A 205 1.35 3.91 0.79
CA ASP A 205 0.45 3.92 -0.36
C ASP A 205 -0.89 3.26 -0.06
N GLU A 206 -0.90 2.28 0.85
CA GLU A 206 -2.11 1.64 1.33
C GLU A 206 -2.15 1.49 2.87
N ARG A 207 -3.37 1.46 3.42
CA ARG A 207 -3.66 1.26 4.84
C ARG A 207 -4.82 0.30 5.01
N HIS A 208 -4.88 -0.30 6.19
CA HIS A 208 -6.09 -0.98 6.65
C HIS A 208 -7.31 -0.06 6.54
N GLU A 209 -8.43 -0.61 6.06
CA GLU A 209 -9.68 0.09 5.76
C GLU A 209 -10.19 0.85 6.98
N GLU A 210 -10.18 0.20 8.14
CA GLU A 210 -10.53 0.79 9.44
C GLU A 210 -9.71 2.05 9.80
N LEU A 211 -8.43 2.12 9.42
CA LEU A 211 -7.58 3.30 9.67
C LEU A 211 -7.92 4.50 8.76
N LYS A 212 -8.69 4.27 7.69
CA LYS A 212 -9.21 5.33 6.80
C LYS A 212 -10.61 5.81 7.24
N GLY A 213 -11.15 5.25 8.32
CA GLY A 213 -12.51 5.50 8.78
C GLY A 213 -13.55 5.00 7.78
N ALA A 214 -14.73 5.63 7.76
CA ALA A 214 -15.87 5.17 6.95
C ALA A 214 -15.58 5.08 5.45
N GLN A 215 -14.62 5.87 4.93
CA GLN A 215 -14.25 5.85 3.52
C GLN A 215 -13.47 4.59 3.12
N GLY A 216 -12.74 3.96 4.06
CA GLY A 216 -11.93 2.79 3.77
C GLY A 216 -12.73 1.59 3.28
N TRP A 217 -13.98 1.48 3.72
CA TRP A 217 -14.89 0.38 3.40
C TRP A 217 -15.82 0.66 2.21
N LEU A 218 -15.71 1.84 1.57
CA LEU A 218 -16.57 2.19 0.42
C LEU A 218 -16.05 1.64 -0.91
N LEU A 219 -14.75 1.39 -1.00
CA LEU A 219 -14.11 0.94 -2.23
C LEU A 219 -14.09 -0.59 -2.25
N LEU A 220 -14.42 -1.17 -3.41
CA LEU A 220 -14.39 -2.61 -3.64
C LEU A 220 -12.97 -3.16 -3.86
N SER A 221 -11.99 -2.27 -3.98
CA SER A 221 -10.60 -2.61 -4.22
C SER A 221 -9.66 -1.69 -3.46
N ARG A 222 -8.47 -2.19 -3.18
CA ARG A 222 -7.38 -1.50 -2.47
C ARG A 222 -6.07 -1.71 -3.21
N ARG A 223 -5.11 -0.83 -3.00
CA ARG A 223 -3.78 -0.91 -3.60
C ARG A 223 -3.01 -2.06 -2.98
N SER A 224 -2.71 -3.07 -3.78
CA SER A 224 -1.91 -4.23 -3.35
C SER A 224 -0.43 -3.93 -3.54
N LEU A 225 -0.03 -3.65 -4.78
CA LEU A 225 1.37 -3.40 -5.15
C LEU A 225 1.52 -2.04 -5.80
N SER A 226 2.59 -1.36 -5.42
CA SER A 226 3.05 -0.12 -6.03
C SER A 226 4.17 -0.45 -7.00
N TRP A 227 4.12 0.12 -8.20
CA TRP A 227 5.14 -0.09 -9.21
C TRP A 227 5.49 1.20 -9.93
N LEU A 228 6.77 1.34 -10.31
CA LEU A 228 7.24 2.45 -11.12
C LEU A 228 8.26 1.95 -12.14
N ILE A 229 8.23 2.53 -13.33
CA ILE A 229 9.28 2.43 -14.33
C ILE A 229 9.87 3.81 -14.53
N TYR A 230 11.14 3.95 -14.22
CA TYR A 230 11.82 5.24 -14.28
C TYR A 230 12.14 5.63 -15.72
N LEU A 231 11.90 6.90 -16.05
CA LEU A 231 12.14 7.52 -17.36
C LEU A 231 13.03 8.77 -17.21
N SER A 232 13.81 8.84 -16.13
CA SER A 232 14.46 10.07 -15.67
C SER A 232 15.55 10.59 -16.63
N GLU A 233 15.87 11.87 -16.45
CA GLU A 233 16.92 12.59 -17.18
C GLU A 233 17.88 13.31 -16.20
N PRO A 234 19.19 13.00 -16.22
CA PRO A 234 19.90 12.20 -17.23
C PRO A 234 19.69 10.67 -17.07
N ALA A 235 20.11 9.90 -18.08
CA ALA A 235 19.96 8.44 -18.09
C ALA A 235 20.78 7.77 -16.97
N ASP A 236 21.99 8.28 -16.74
CA ASP A 236 22.94 7.89 -15.71
C ASP A 236 22.69 8.63 -14.39
N TRP A 237 21.46 8.51 -13.88
CA TRP A 237 21.05 9.24 -12.67
C TRP A 237 21.94 8.92 -11.46
N ASP A 238 22.55 9.96 -10.89
CA ASP A 238 23.44 9.89 -9.73
C ASP A 238 22.72 10.47 -8.52
N VAL A 239 22.40 9.63 -7.52
CA VAL A 239 21.60 10.07 -6.36
C VAL A 239 22.28 11.19 -5.56
N GLU A 240 23.60 11.18 -5.45
CA GLU A 240 24.33 12.20 -4.68
C GLU A 240 24.22 13.57 -5.35
N LYS A 241 24.37 13.59 -6.69
CA LYS A 241 24.30 14.81 -7.51
C LYS A 241 22.87 15.27 -7.77
N ASN A 242 22.01 14.36 -8.22
CA ASN A 242 20.68 14.66 -8.72
C ASN A 242 19.61 14.62 -7.62
N GLY A 243 19.85 13.94 -6.50
CA GLY A 243 18.81 13.69 -5.49
C GLY A 243 17.71 12.77 -6.01
N GLY A 244 16.45 13.00 -5.61
CA GLY A 244 15.30 12.32 -6.22
C GLY A 244 15.16 10.82 -5.92
N ALA A 245 15.96 10.26 -5.01
CA ALA A 245 15.88 8.86 -4.64
C ALA A 245 14.51 8.51 -4.04
N LEU A 246 14.00 7.32 -4.38
CA LEU A 246 12.93 6.69 -3.61
C LEU A 246 13.58 6.13 -2.35
N ARG A 247 13.37 6.79 -1.22
CA ARG A 247 13.86 6.36 0.08
C ARG A 247 12.80 5.51 0.76
N THR A 248 13.16 4.30 1.13
CA THR A 248 12.26 3.35 1.79
C THR A 248 12.77 2.98 3.18
N PHE A 249 11.84 2.48 4.01
CA PHE A 249 12.10 2.18 5.41
C PHE A 249 11.66 0.75 5.78
N PRO A 250 12.23 -0.30 5.14
CA PRO A 250 11.89 -1.67 5.46
C PRO A 250 12.36 -2.02 6.89
N GLN A 251 11.69 -2.98 7.53
CA GLN A 251 12.14 -3.48 8.83
C GLN A 251 13.48 -4.23 8.73
N HIS A 252 14.38 -3.97 9.68
CA HIS A 252 15.72 -4.56 9.72
C HIS A 252 15.67 -6.10 9.85
N GLU A 253 14.88 -6.59 10.81
CA GLU A 253 14.80 -8.00 11.19
C GLU A 253 13.36 -8.48 11.11
N ILE A 254 12.93 -8.80 9.90
CA ILE A 254 11.67 -9.51 9.71
C ILE A 254 11.92 -10.99 9.97
N ALA A 255 10.99 -11.64 10.65
CA ALA A 255 10.96 -13.08 10.80
C ALA A 255 10.72 -13.70 9.42
N THR A 256 11.74 -13.73 8.55
CA THR A 256 11.63 -14.52 7.33
C THR A 256 11.44 -15.94 7.80
N ALA A 257 10.33 -16.57 7.41
CA ALA A 257 10.01 -17.96 7.66
C ALA A 257 11.04 -18.94 7.02
N ALA A 258 12.26 -18.48 6.74
CA ALA A 258 13.42 -19.22 6.24
C ALA A 258 13.93 -20.31 7.21
N ALA A 259 13.27 -20.53 8.36
CA ALA A 259 13.46 -21.72 9.19
C ALA A 259 12.31 -22.75 9.10
N ALA A 260 11.29 -22.52 8.26
CA ALA A 260 10.23 -23.48 7.98
C ALA A 260 10.74 -24.48 6.92
N THR A 261 11.57 -25.42 7.36
CA THR A 261 12.31 -26.40 6.56
C THR A 261 11.49 -27.34 5.67
N THR A 262 10.17 -27.21 5.47
CA THR A 262 9.46 -28.19 4.61
C THR A 262 8.05 -27.85 4.12
N THR A 263 7.47 -26.69 4.44
CA THR A 263 6.11 -26.35 4.00
C THR A 263 6.12 -25.06 3.19
N THR A 264 5.74 -25.18 1.92
CA THR A 264 5.66 -24.18 0.85
C THR A 264 4.70 -23.01 1.11
N ALA A 265 4.20 -22.83 2.33
CA ALA A 265 3.37 -21.69 2.68
C ALA A 265 4.26 -20.45 2.81
N SER A 266 4.35 -19.70 1.70
CA SER A 266 4.87 -18.34 1.69
C SER A 266 4.18 -17.52 2.77
N PHE A 267 4.96 -16.90 3.66
CA PHE A 267 4.42 -16.03 4.70
C PHE A 267 4.39 -14.59 4.17
N ASP A 268 3.22 -14.14 3.71
CA ASP A 268 3.01 -12.75 3.33
C ASP A 268 2.95 -11.86 4.58
N THR A 269 3.88 -10.92 4.66
CA THR A 269 3.98 -9.99 5.79
C THR A 269 3.00 -8.82 5.71
N SER A 270 2.38 -8.55 4.55
CA SER A 270 1.43 -7.44 4.39
C SER A 270 0.03 -7.82 4.80
N THR A 271 -0.36 -9.06 4.50
CA THR A 271 -1.72 -9.54 4.66
C THR A 271 -1.77 -10.91 5.31
N HIS A 272 -2.80 -11.14 6.11
CA HIS A 272 -3.09 -12.47 6.65
C HIS A 272 -4.60 -12.68 6.70
N GLU A 273 -5.12 -13.66 5.96
CA GLU A 273 -6.58 -13.90 5.82
C GLU A 273 -7.32 -12.61 5.40
N GLY A 274 -6.73 -11.85 4.47
CA GLY A 274 -7.24 -10.57 3.97
C GLY A 274 -7.03 -9.37 4.91
N ASN A 275 -6.59 -9.59 6.15
CA ASN A 275 -6.38 -8.54 7.14
C ASN A 275 -5.05 -7.84 6.86
N LEU A 276 -5.05 -6.52 6.80
CA LEU A 276 -3.83 -5.75 6.54
C LEU A 276 -2.98 -5.58 7.79
N GLN A 277 -1.67 -5.52 7.56
CA GLN A 277 -0.70 -5.12 8.57
C GLN A 277 -0.96 -3.67 9.02
N VAL A 278 -0.92 -3.44 10.32
CA VAL A 278 -1.06 -2.11 10.95
C VAL A 278 0.13 -1.72 11.82
N GLY A 279 1.03 -2.66 12.11
CA GLY A 279 2.20 -2.40 12.95
C GLY A 279 3.14 -3.57 13.09
N TRP A 280 4.01 -3.46 14.09
CA TRP A 280 5.05 -4.41 14.43
C TRP A 280 5.10 -4.63 15.94
N ILE A 281 5.33 -5.87 16.37
CA ILE A 281 5.92 -6.17 17.67
C ILE A 281 7.42 -6.28 17.44
N GLN A 282 8.17 -5.25 17.86
CA GLN A 282 9.63 -5.22 17.69
C GLN A 282 10.30 -6.34 18.46
N SER A 283 11.43 -6.85 17.96
CA SER A 283 12.34 -7.68 18.74
C SER A 283 12.75 -6.97 20.03
N GLU A 284 12.99 -7.73 21.09
CA GLU A 284 13.71 -7.14 22.22
C GLU A 284 15.15 -6.97 21.77
N SER A 285 15.64 -5.73 21.75
CA SER A 285 17.08 -5.51 21.84
C SER A 285 17.45 -5.90 23.27
N ASP A 286 17.64 -7.19 23.51
CA ASP A 286 18.08 -7.63 24.81
C ASP A 286 19.44 -6.99 25.08
N ASP A 287 19.49 -6.13 26.09
CA ASP A 287 20.74 -5.79 26.79
C ASP A 287 21.45 -7.09 27.28
N ASP A 288 20.73 -8.23 27.30
CA ASP A 288 21.20 -9.60 27.59
C ASP A 288 21.70 -10.39 26.37
N GLY A 289 21.73 -9.82 25.15
CA GLY A 289 22.41 -10.41 24.00
C GLY A 289 21.68 -11.53 23.24
N ASP A 290 20.42 -11.84 23.56
CA ASP A 290 19.63 -12.83 22.82
C ASP A 290 18.97 -12.23 21.57
N LYS A 291 19.77 -12.07 20.50
CA LYS A 291 19.35 -11.56 19.17
C LYS A 291 18.42 -12.49 18.39
N THR A 292 17.73 -13.45 19.03
CA THR A 292 17.10 -14.57 18.32
C THR A 292 15.65 -14.35 17.92
N ASN A 293 14.97 -13.32 18.42
CA ASN A 293 13.55 -13.11 18.16
C ASN A 293 13.30 -11.97 17.17
N PRO A 294 13.08 -12.25 15.87
CA PRO A 294 12.80 -11.22 14.88
C PRO A 294 11.48 -10.48 15.14
N SER A 295 11.36 -9.27 14.59
CA SER A 295 10.14 -8.47 14.65
C SER A 295 8.98 -9.18 13.96
N LYS A 296 7.79 -9.08 14.56
CA LYS A 296 6.57 -9.75 14.07
C LYS A 296 5.59 -8.72 13.50
N PRO A 297 5.02 -8.94 12.31
CA PRO A 297 3.95 -8.10 11.80
C PRO A 297 2.70 -8.23 12.68
N VAL A 298 2.01 -7.11 12.87
CA VAL A 298 0.72 -7.04 13.56
C VAL A 298 -0.36 -6.73 12.55
N TYR A 299 -1.35 -7.62 12.47
CA TYR A 299 -2.50 -7.50 11.60
C TYR A 299 -3.72 -7.04 12.40
N LEU A 300 -4.64 -6.33 11.76
CA LEU A 300 -5.91 -5.91 12.35
C LEU A 300 -7.06 -6.70 11.72
N ASP A 301 -7.82 -7.43 12.53
CA ASP A 301 -9.07 -8.07 12.11
C ASP A 301 -10.23 -7.22 12.61
N SER A 302 -10.95 -6.58 11.69
CA SER A 302 -12.10 -5.71 11.97
C SER A 302 -13.42 -6.46 12.17
N PHE A 303 -13.43 -7.78 11.97
CA PHE A 303 -14.64 -8.61 12.00
C PHE A 303 -14.55 -9.75 13.02
N HIS A 304 -13.67 -9.64 14.01
CA HIS A 304 -13.50 -10.65 15.03
C HIS A 304 -14.79 -10.83 15.84
N ARG A 305 -15.26 -12.08 15.99
CA ARG A 305 -16.45 -12.43 16.77
C ARG A 305 -16.06 -13.29 17.98
N PRO A 306 -15.84 -12.69 19.17
CA PRO A 306 -15.54 -13.45 20.37
C PRO A 306 -16.64 -14.48 20.68
N PRO A 307 -16.29 -15.68 21.21
CA PRO A 307 -17.29 -16.65 21.63
C PRO A 307 -18.28 -16.03 22.62
N GLY A 308 -19.58 -16.09 22.30
CA GLY A 308 -20.66 -15.60 23.16
C GLY A 308 -20.94 -14.10 23.09
N SER A 309 -20.24 -13.31 22.25
CA SER A 309 -20.47 -11.85 22.14
C SER A 309 -21.68 -11.44 21.30
N GLY A 310 -22.47 -12.38 20.80
CA GLY A 310 -23.56 -12.12 19.86
C GLY A 310 -23.07 -11.90 18.43
N GLN A 311 -23.75 -11.02 17.67
CA GLN A 311 -23.47 -10.75 16.25
C GLN A 311 -22.59 -9.50 16.02
N GLU A 312 -22.22 -8.76 17.07
CA GLU A 312 -21.45 -7.51 16.90
C GLU A 312 -19.97 -7.82 16.61
N PRO A 313 -19.40 -7.31 15.50
CA PRO A 313 -17.99 -7.50 15.19
C PRO A 313 -17.12 -6.63 16.09
N TYR A 314 -15.97 -7.15 16.48
CA TYR A 314 -14.93 -6.46 17.24
C TYR A 314 -13.68 -6.32 16.37
N CYS A 315 -12.95 -5.25 16.59
CA CYS A 315 -11.58 -5.15 16.15
C CYS A 315 -10.68 -5.96 17.10
N VAL A 316 -9.70 -6.67 16.53
CA VAL A 316 -8.61 -7.30 17.28
C VAL A 316 -7.29 -7.21 16.54
N MET A 317 -6.20 -6.86 17.22
CA MET A 317 -4.85 -6.97 16.68
C MET A 317 -4.24 -8.32 17.06
N TYR A 318 -3.50 -8.93 16.13
CA TYR A 318 -2.83 -10.20 16.35
C TYR A 318 -1.52 -10.30 15.56
N THR A 319 -0.64 -11.19 16.00
CA THR A 319 0.53 -11.66 15.26
C THR A 319 0.37 -13.14 14.92
N ILE A 320 1.24 -13.68 14.06
CA ILE A 320 1.26 -15.12 13.75
C ILE A 320 2.46 -15.79 14.42
N GLN A 321 2.21 -16.91 15.09
CA GLN A 321 3.24 -17.77 15.66
C GLN A 321 3.85 -18.69 14.59
N ARG A 322 5.01 -19.29 14.87
CA ARG A 322 5.69 -20.22 13.93
C ARG A 322 4.81 -21.37 13.42
N GLN A 323 3.77 -21.74 14.17
CA GLN A 323 2.81 -22.79 13.81
C GLN A 323 1.61 -22.28 12.96
N GLY A 324 1.64 -21.02 12.51
CA GLY A 324 0.51 -20.39 11.81
C GLY A 324 -0.63 -19.93 12.72
N ARG A 325 -0.54 -20.20 14.03
CA ARG A 325 -1.60 -19.83 14.99
C ARG A 325 -1.58 -18.32 15.29
N LYS A 326 -2.76 -17.70 15.30
CA LYS A 326 -2.95 -16.31 15.75
C LYS A 326 -2.62 -16.16 17.24
N GLU A 327 -1.82 -15.15 17.56
CA GLU A 327 -1.54 -14.67 18.91
C GLU A 327 -2.08 -13.26 19.05
N PHE A 328 -3.14 -13.08 19.83
CA PHE A 328 -3.76 -11.79 20.02
C PHE A 328 -2.84 -10.84 20.78
N VAL A 329 -2.66 -9.64 20.23
CA VAL A 329 -1.86 -8.54 20.81
C VAL A 329 -2.73 -7.71 21.77
N THR A 330 -4.02 -7.68 21.51
CA THR A 330 -5.02 -6.85 22.19
C THR A 330 -6.26 -7.65 22.54
N LYS A 331 -6.98 -7.21 23.56
CA LYS A 331 -8.36 -7.62 23.85
C LYS A 331 -9.27 -7.10 22.73
N PRO A 332 -10.41 -7.74 22.40
CA PRO A 332 -11.35 -7.21 21.41
C PRO A 332 -11.90 -5.83 21.80
N TRP A 333 -12.01 -4.89 20.85
CA TRP A 333 -12.63 -3.57 21.07
C TRP A 333 -13.62 -3.21 19.96
N LEU A 334 -14.53 -2.30 20.28
CA LEU A 334 -15.50 -1.74 19.34
C LEU A 334 -14.95 -0.44 18.75
N THR A 335 -15.17 -0.17 17.48
CA THR A 335 -14.68 1.05 16.82
C THR A 335 -15.38 2.30 17.38
N GLU A 336 -16.57 2.15 17.96
CA GLU A 336 -17.29 3.21 18.66
C GLU A 336 -16.55 3.74 19.90
N VAL A 337 -15.56 3.01 20.44
CA VAL A 337 -14.77 3.51 21.58
C VAL A 337 -13.79 4.61 21.15
N VAL A 338 -13.55 4.77 19.85
CA VAL A 338 -12.56 5.71 19.27
C VAL A 338 -13.17 7.10 19.02
N GLN A 339 -14.36 7.39 19.56
CA GLN A 339 -15.05 8.68 19.34
C GLN A 339 -14.17 9.88 19.73
N GLY A 340 -13.91 10.75 18.75
CA GLY A 340 -13.17 12.00 18.95
C GLY A 340 -11.67 11.92 18.65
N MET A 341 -11.16 10.77 18.19
CA MET A 341 -9.79 10.60 17.72
C MET A 341 -9.74 9.64 16.53
N THR A 342 -8.58 9.52 15.89
CA THR A 342 -8.31 8.51 14.87
C THR A 342 -7.87 7.19 15.53
N ILE A 343 -8.00 6.07 14.81
CA ILE A 343 -7.56 4.77 15.32
C ILE A 343 -6.04 4.72 15.59
N PRO A 344 -5.16 5.27 14.73
CA PRO A 344 -3.74 5.36 15.06
C PRO A 344 -3.47 6.08 16.39
N GLU A 345 -4.14 7.22 16.63
CA GLU A 345 -4.00 7.96 17.91
C GLU A 345 -4.49 7.14 19.10
N PHE A 346 -5.64 6.46 18.97
CA PHE A 346 -6.17 5.57 19.98
C PHE A 346 -5.21 4.43 20.32
N LEU A 347 -4.69 3.73 19.30
CA LEU A 347 -3.76 2.61 19.48
C LEU A 347 -2.46 3.08 20.15
N LYS A 348 -1.94 4.24 19.77
CA LYS A 348 -0.75 4.85 20.37
C LYS A 348 -0.98 5.20 21.84
N ALA A 349 -2.07 5.90 22.15
CA ALA A 349 -2.41 6.27 23.52
C ALA A 349 -2.61 5.04 24.43
N CYS A 350 -3.29 4.00 23.93
CA CYS A 350 -3.44 2.74 24.65
C CYS A 350 -2.11 2.01 24.85
N ALA A 351 -1.23 1.99 23.83
CA ALA A 351 0.09 1.36 23.95
C ALA A 351 0.96 2.04 25.00
N GLU A 352 0.98 3.38 25.02
CA GLU A 352 1.72 4.17 26.02
C GLU A 352 1.21 3.93 27.44
N HIS A 353 -0.11 3.96 27.64
CA HIS A 353 -0.73 3.67 28.94
C HIS A 353 -0.42 2.25 29.41
N ASP A 354 -0.68 1.25 28.56
CA ASP A 354 -0.52 -0.16 28.91
C ASP A 354 0.94 -0.57 29.07
N ALA A 355 1.88 0.14 28.42
CA ALA A 355 3.31 -0.02 28.64
C ALA A 355 3.74 0.43 30.05
N ALA A 356 3.08 1.43 30.62
CA ALA A 356 3.34 1.99 31.94
C ALA A 356 2.57 1.28 33.07
N ALA A 357 1.61 0.41 32.75
CA ALA A 357 0.81 -0.32 33.73
C ALA A 357 1.67 -1.21 34.65
N GLY A 358 1.39 -1.16 35.96
CA GLY A 358 2.09 -1.93 36.98
C GLY A 358 1.55 -3.35 37.19
N SER A 359 0.32 -3.62 36.73
CA SER A 359 -0.30 -4.95 36.81
C SER A 359 -1.21 -5.24 35.59
N PRO A 360 -1.49 -6.52 35.29
CA PRO A 360 -2.36 -6.91 34.16
C PRO A 360 -3.80 -6.35 34.25
N ASP A 361 -4.31 -6.12 35.45
CA ASP A 361 -5.68 -5.61 35.67
C ASP A 361 -5.83 -4.14 35.26
N GLN A 362 -4.72 -3.41 35.10
CA GLN A 362 -4.70 -2.01 34.67
C GLN A 362 -4.63 -1.86 33.14
N LEU A 363 -4.49 -2.95 32.39
CA LEU A 363 -4.38 -2.91 30.93
C LEU A 363 -5.72 -2.56 30.27
N LEU A 364 -5.73 -1.47 29.50
CA LEU A 364 -6.90 -0.97 28.78
C LEU A 364 -7.20 -1.81 27.54
N LEU A 365 -6.20 -2.09 26.72
CA LEU A 365 -6.36 -2.67 25.39
C LEU A 365 -5.44 -3.86 25.16
N PHE A 366 -4.15 -3.74 25.44
CA PHE A 366 -3.18 -4.79 25.18
C PHE A 366 -3.37 -5.97 26.13
N VAL A 367 -3.08 -7.19 25.66
CA VAL A 367 -3.19 -8.38 26.52
C VAL A 367 -2.01 -8.52 27.49
N SER A 368 -0.93 -7.78 27.27
CA SER A 368 0.23 -7.72 28.16
C SER A 368 0.96 -6.37 28.05
N THR A 369 1.61 -5.95 29.14
CA THR A 369 2.52 -4.79 29.16
C THR A 369 3.67 -4.96 28.16
N ARG A 370 4.15 -6.20 27.98
CA ARG A 370 5.20 -6.58 27.02
C ARG A 370 4.78 -6.26 25.58
N HIS A 371 3.56 -6.64 25.19
CA HIS A 371 3.03 -6.31 23.86
C HIS A 371 2.89 -4.81 23.67
N ALA A 372 2.33 -4.09 24.66
CA ALA A 372 2.15 -2.64 24.60
C ALA A 372 3.48 -1.90 24.39
N ARG A 373 4.53 -2.26 25.14
CA ARG A 373 5.87 -1.65 25.03
C ARG A 373 6.52 -1.84 23.66
N ARG A 374 6.29 -3.01 23.05
CA ARG A 374 6.95 -3.43 21.80
C ARG A 374 6.14 -3.10 20.55
N PHE A 375 4.89 -2.71 20.73
CA PHE A 375 4.00 -2.38 19.62
C PHE A 375 4.35 -1.00 19.05
N HIS A 376 4.57 -0.97 17.74
CA HIS A 376 4.71 0.27 16.99
C HIS A 376 3.85 0.21 15.74
N LEU A 377 3.12 1.28 15.46
CA LEU A 377 2.38 1.45 14.23
C LEU A 377 3.34 1.48 13.04
N ILE A 378 2.92 0.88 11.93
CA ILE A 378 3.66 0.98 10.67
C ILE A 378 3.67 2.42 10.17
N GLU A 379 2.56 3.14 10.39
CA GLU A 379 2.39 4.55 10.08
C GLU A 379 2.18 5.37 11.36
N ASP A 380 3.23 6.08 11.79
CA ASP A 380 3.16 7.11 12.83
C ASP A 380 3.44 8.47 12.18
N ARG A 381 2.39 9.07 11.60
CA ARG A 381 2.49 10.34 10.86
C ARG A 381 3.11 11.45 11.70
N GLN A 382 2.70 11.57 12.96
CA GLN A 382 3.25 12.59 13.84
C GLN A 382 4.76 12.42 14.00
N ALA A 383 5.22 11.20 14.28
CA ALA A 383 6.66 10.93 14.38
C ALA A 383 7.41 11.21 13.07
N TRP A 384 6.78 10.94 11.91
CA TRP A 384 7.39 11.22 10.60
C TRP A 384 7.49 12.70 10.29
N GLU A 385 6.46 13.48 10.62
CA GLU A 385 6.47 14.94 10.52
C GLU A 385 7.55 15.55 11.44
N ASP A 386 7.79 14.92 12.60
CA ASP A 386 8.88 15.27 13.51
C ASP A 386 10.26 14.77 13.02
N GLY A 387 10.33 14.15 11.84
CA GLY A 387 11.56 13.65 11.23
C GLY A 387 12.09 12.34 11.80
N GLN A 388 11.38 11.70 12.71
CA GLN A 388 11.78 10.42 13.30
C GLN A 388 11.63 9.28 12.28
N LEU A 389 12.58 8.36 12.23
CA LEU A 389 12.48 7.17 11.38
C LEU A 389 11.44 6.18 11.91
N PRO A 390 10.78 5.38 11.05
CA PRO A 390 9.97 4.26 11.51
C PRO A 390 10.79 3.34 12.42
N LYS A 391 10.25 3.01 13.59
CA LYS A 391 10.99 2.20 14.58
C LYS A 391 11.34 0.83 14.00
N GLY A 392 12.58 0.39 14.23
CA GLY A 392 13.12 -0.89 13.72
C GLY A 392 13.42 -0.92 12.22
N SER A 393 13.24 0.19 11.50
CA SER A 393 13.54 0.24 10.07
C SER A 393 15.01 0.54 9.78
N VAL A 394 15.46 0.13 8.59
CA VAL A 394 16.67 0.64 7.94
C VAL A 394 16.31 1.60 6.82
N VAL A 395 17.25 2.46 6.44
CA VAL A 395 17.07 3.40 5.34
C VAL A 395 17.67 2.82 4.07
N GLU A 396 16.88 2.75 3.01
CA GLU A 396 17.32 2.31 1.69
C GLU A 396 16.98 3.35 0.64
N ASP A 397 17.98 3.77 -0.15
CA ASP A 397 17.79 4.74 -1.23
C ASP A 397 17.86 4.04 -2.58
N ILE A 398 16.83 4.24 -3.40
CA ILE A 398 16.71 3.63 -4.72
C ILE A 398 16.83 4.72 -5.78
N ALA A 399 17.87 4.60 -6.60
CA ALA A 399 18.14 5.52 -7.69
C ALA A 399 17.06 5.41 -8.79
N PRO A 400 16.53 6.53 -9.30
CA PRO A 400 15.53 6.54 -10.36
C PRO A 400 16.16 6.35 -11.75
N VAL A 401 16.87 5.22 -11.93
CA VAL A 401 17.63 4.86 -13.14
C VAL A 401 16.67 4.56 -14.30
N ARG A 402 16.92 5.18 -15.46
CA ARG A 402 16.10 5.03 -16.66
C ARG A 402 15.90 3.56 -17.05
N GLY A 403 14.68 3.20 -17.42
CA GLY A 403 14.29 1.85 -17.86
C GLY A 403 14.14 0.83 -16.73
N ARG A 404 14.51 1.17 -15.48
CA ARG A 404 14.37 0.29 -14.32
C ARG A 404 12.93 0.22 -13.85
N LEU A 405 12.42 -1.00 -13.67
CA LEU A 405 11.19 -1.27 -12.92
C LEU A 405 11.53 -1.38 -11.42
N VAL A 406 10.68 -0.80 -10.60
CA VAL A 406 10.64 -1.02 -9.15
C VAL A 406 9.25 -1.49 -8.74
N VAL A 407 9.18 -2.46 -7.84
CA VAL A 407 7.92 -3.00 -7.30
C VAL A 407 8.06 -3.16 -5.78
N PHE A 408 7.04 -2.75 -5.03
CA PHE A 408 6.96 -2.97 -3.59
C PHE A 408 5.52 -3.11 -3.11
N ASP A 409 5.35 -3.70 -1.94
CA ASP A 409 4.05 -3.88 -1.31
C ASP A 409 3.54 -2.55 -0.72
N SER A 410 2.33 -2.15 -1.12
CA SER A 410 1.76 -0.84 -0.77
C SER A 410 1.40 -0.72 0.72
N VAL A 411 1.22 -1.85 1.41
CA VAL A 411 0.78 -1.96 2.81
C VAL A 411 1.97 -2.06 3.76
N GLN A 412 3.13 -2.54 3.32
CA GLN A 412 4.26 -2.83 4.22
C GLN A 412 5.35 -1.76 4.26
N LEU A 413 5.47 -0.95 3.21
CA LEU A 413 6.69 -0.17 3.02
C LEU A 413 6.47 1.33 3.14
N PRO A 414 6.77 1.93 4.31
CA PRO A 414 6.90 3.37 4.41
C PRO A 414 7.98 3.84 3.46
N HIS A 415 7.70 4.93 2.75
CA HIS A 415 8.65 5.50 1.80
C HIS A 415 8.42 6.99 1.58
N GLU A 416 9.44 7.66 1.06
CA GLU A 416 9.46 9.07 0.69
C GLU A 416 10.24 9.24 -0.62
N VAL A 417 10.05 10.36 -1.33
CA VAL A 417 10.92 10.73 -2.46
C VAL A 417 11.77 11.90 -2.01
N ARG A 418 13.08 11.71 -2.02
CA ARG A 418 14.05 12.74 -1.66
C ARG A 418 13.99 13.90 -2.64
N GLU A 419 14.34 15.09 -2.16
CA GLU A 419 14.38 16.30 -2.98
C GLU A 419 15.26 16.11 -4.22
N ILE A 420 14.75 16.56 -5.37
CA ILE A 420 15.50 16.59 -6.63
C ILE A 420 16.38 17.84 -6.64
N LYS A 421 17.69 17.65 -6.71
CA LYS A 421 18.69 18.72 -6.77
C LYS A 421 18.99 19.16 -8.21
N SER A 422 18.95 18.21 -9.15
CA SER A 422 19.27 18.45 -10.56
C SER A 422 18.62 17.41 -11.47
N GLY A 423 18.28 17.80 -12.70
CA GLY A 423 17.59 16.95 -13.67
C GLY A 423 16.08 16.90 -13.46
N THR A 424 15.44 15.99 -14.18
CA THR A 424 13.98 15.79 -14.12
C THR A 424 13.69 14.33 -13.86
N ARG A 425 13.04 14.05 -12.72
CA ARG A 425 12.59 12.69 -12.39
C ARG A 425 11.27 12.44 -13.08
N ARG A 426 11.27 11.46 -13.98
CA ARG A 426 10.09 11.04 -14.74
C ARG A 426 9.82 9.57 -14.45
N ALA A 427 8.56 9.18 -14.39
CA ALA A 427 8.19 7.78 -14.23
C ALA A 427 6.85 7.47 -14.92
N LEU A 428 6.73 6.24 -15.41
CA LEU A 428 5.45 5.57 -15.57
C LEU A 428 5.17 4.84 -14.27
N ALA A 429 4.12 5.20 -13.54
CA ALA A 429 3.87 4.69 -12.20
C ALA A 429 2.42 4.25 -12.06
N GLY A 430 2.17 3.34 -11.12
CA GLY A 430 0.84 2.82 -10.92
C GLY A 430 0.69 1.98 -9.68
N TRP A 431 -0.55 1.53 -9.48
CA TRP A 431 -0.91 0.60 -8.43
C TRP A 431 -1.70 -0.55 -9.04
N PHE A 432 -1.29 -1.78 -8.73
CA PHE A 432 -2.15 -2.92 -8.96
C PHE A 432 -3.06 -3.10 -7.75
N HIS A 433 -4.36 -3.14 -8.00
CA HIS A 433 -5.38 -3.27 -6.99
C HIS A 433 -5.72 -4.73 -6.75
N GLU A 434 -6.13 -5.05 -5.53
CA GLU A 434 -6.77 -6.32 -5.17
C GLU A 434 -8.14 -6.04 -4.55
N LYS A 435 -8.99 -7.06 -4.44
CA LYS A 435 -10.29 -6.89 -3.78
C LYS A 435 -10.10 -6.62 -2.28
N THR A 436 -10.86 -5.66 -1.76
CA THR A 436 -10.98 -5.50 -0.31
C THR A 436 -11.66 -6.72 0.31
N GLN A 437 -11.53 -6.90 1.62
CA GLN A 437 -12.32 -7.91 2.33
C GLN A 437 -13.82 -7.67 2.10
N GLU A 438 -14.58 -8.75 1.91
CA GLU A 438 -16.03 -8.67 1.87
C GLU A 438 -16.56 -8.28 3.25
N LEU A 439 -17.52 -7.36 3.29
CA LEU A 439 -18.20 -6.97 4.52
C LEU A 439 -18.93 -8.20 5.09
N GLN A 440 -18.49 -8.67 6.26
CA GLN A 440 -19.14 -9.74 7.00
C GLN A 440 -20.32 -9.20 7.79
N LEU A 441 -21.43 -8.93 7.08
CA LEU A 441 -22.67 -8.40 7.65
C LEU A 441 -23.37 -9.37 8.62
#